data_AF-A0A1X7T183-F1
#
_entry.id   AF-A0A1X7T183-F1
#
_cell.length_a   1.000
_cell.length_b   1.000
_cell.length_c   1.000
_cell.angle_alpha   90.00
_cell.angle_beta   90.00
_cell.angle_gamma   90.00
#
_symmetry.space_group_name_H-M   'P 1'
#
loop_
_entity.id
_entity.type
_entity.pdbx_description
1 polymer ?
#
loop_
_entity_poly.entity_id
_entity_poly.type
_entity_poly.pdbx_seq_one_letter_code
_entity_poly.pdbx_strand_id
1 'polypeptide(L)' 'MLISGVGGTGKSFLIEAIKCLVGDIWHPKSGEIMCAIVAPTGIAAFNANSTYIISATNRA' A
#
# COMPACT_ATOMS: atom_id res chain seq x y z
N MET A 1 -8.94 8.32 -0.90
CA MET A 1 -9.90 7.59 -1.75
C MET A 1 -10.25 6.28 -1.04
N LEU A 2 -11.52 5.88 -1.00
CA LEU A 2 -11.96 4.61 -0.41
C LEU A 2 -12.45 3.68 -1.53
N ILE A 3 -11.89 2.49 -1.62
CA ILE A 3 -12.22 1.50 -2.66
C ILE A 3 -12.72 0.22 -1.98
N SER A 4 -14.00 -0.08 -2.16
CA SER A 4 -14.62 -1.33 -1.69
C SER A 4 -14.78 -2.33 -2.84
N GLY A 5 -14.80 -3.61 -2.52
CA GLY A 5 -15.12 -4.66 -3.50
C GLY A 5 -15.08 -6.04 -2.86
N VAL A 6 -15.78 -7.01 -3.46
CA VAL A 6 -15.81 -8.42 -3.01
C VAL A 6 -14.43 -9.08 -3.15
N GLY A 7 -14.18 -10.19 -2.46
CA GLY A 7 -12.94 -10.96 -2.63
C GLY A 7 -12.67 -11.31 -4.10
N GLY A 8 -11.42 -11.18 -4.55
CA GLY A 8 -11.04 -11.49 -5.94
C GLY A 8 -11.19 -10.36 -6.96
N THR A 9 -11.70 -9.17 -6.58
CA THR A 9 -11.87 -8.04 -7.53
C THR A 9 -10.56 -7.29 -7.90
N GLY A 10 -9.38 -7.87 -7.64
CA GLY A 10 -8.11 -7.25 -8.01
C GLY A 10 -7.75 -5.95 -7.26
N LYS A 11 -8.30 -5.71 -6.06
CA LYS A 11 -7.99 -4.50 -5.27
C LYS A 11 -6.50 -4.36 -4.94
N SER A 12 -5.78 -5.47 -4.73
CA SER A 12 -4.33 -5.48 -4.55
C SER A 12 -3.58 -5.00 -5.79
N PHE A 13 -3.99 -5.44 -6.98
CA PHE A 13 -3.44 -4.98 -8.26
C PHE A 13 -3.66 -3.47 -8.46
N LEU A 14 -4.83 -2.97 -8.06
CA LEU A 14 -5.11 -1.53 -8.11
C LEU A 14 -4.23 -0.74 -7.14
N ILE A 15 -3.98 -1.24 -5.94
CA ILE A 15 -3.04 -0.62 -4.98
C ILE A 15 -1.63 -0.55 -5.57
N GLU A 16 -1.18 -1.61 -6.26
CA GLU A 16 0.13 -1.65 -6.90
C GLU A 16 0.26 -0.66 -8.06
N ALA A 17 -0.78 -0.53 -8.89
CA ALA A 17 -0.83 0.49 -9.94
C ALA A 17 -0.81 1.92 -9.38
N ILE A 18 -1.53 2.16 -8.27
CA ILE A 18 -1.52 3.46 -7.58
C ILE A 18 -0.14 3.77 -7.00
N LYS A 19 0.55 2.79 -6.41
CA LYS A 19 1.93 2.98 -5.91
C LYS A 19 2.88 3.37 -7.05
N CYS A 20 2.79 2.69 -8.19
CA CYS A 20 3.59 2.98 -9.37
C CYS A 20 3.36 4.42 -9.84
N LEU A 21 2.08 4.79 -10.03
CA LEU A 21 1.69 6.14 -10.43
C LEU A 21 2.15 7.21 -9.42
N VAL A 22 1.99 6.96 -8.13
CA VAL A 22 2.44 7.91 -7.10
C VAL A 22 3.97 7.99 -7.08
N GLY A 23 4.71 6.91 -7.29
CA GLY A 23 6.17 6.94 -7.43
C GLY A 23 6.64 7.71 -8.67
N ASP A 24 5.93 7.59 -9.78
CA ASP A 24 6.24 8.30 -11.02
C ASP A 24 5.93 9.81 -10.93
N ILE A 25 4.83 10.18 -10.27
CA ILE A 25 4.44 11.58 -10.04
C ILE A 25 5.32 12.21 -8.94
N TRP A 26 5.53 11.46 -7.87
CA TRP A 26 6.37 11.84 -6.74
C TRP A 26 7.80 11.41 -7.04
N HIS A 27 8.41 12.08 -8.01
CA HIS A 27 9.84 11.98 -8.29
C HIS A 27 10.57 13.07 -7.49
N PRO A 28 10.85 12.88 -6.18
CA PRO A 28 11.54 13.89 -5.42
C PRO A 28 12.98 13.94 -5.91
N LYS A 29 13.51 15.16 -6.00
CA LYS A 29 14.94 15.46 -6.12
C LYS A 29 15.80 14.88 -4.96
N SER A 30 15.21 14.12 -4.04
CA SER A 30 15.77 13.62 -2.79
C SER A 30 15.11 12.26 -2.51
N GLY A 31 15.86 11.16 -2.62
CA GLY A 31 15.38 9.79 -2.71
C GLY A 31 14.70 9.20 -1.48
N GLU A 32 13.65 9.84 -0.94
CA GLU A 32 12.78 9.29 0.09
C GLU A 32 11.36 9.06 -0.46
N ILE A 33 10.94 7.80 -0.44
CA ILE A 33 9.59 7.38 -0.78
C ILE A 33 8.69 7.66 0.43
N MET A 34 7.82 8.67 0.35
CA MET A 34 6.89 9.06 1.43
C MET A 34 5.57 8.25 1.46
N CYS A 35 5.49 7.11 0.78
CA CYS A 35 4.26 6.31 0.73
C CYS A 35 4.29 5.17 1.74
N ALA A 36 3.49 5.27 2.80
CA ALA A 36 3.27 4.17 3.74
C ALA A 36 2.05 3.34 3.33
N ILE A 37 2.22 2.01 3.29
CA ILE A 37 1.13 1.06 3.10
C ILE A 37 0.91 0.34 4.41
N VAL A 38 -0.30 0.46 4.95
CA VAL A 38 -0.70 -0.15 6.20
C VAL A 38 -1.81 -1.15 5.91
N ALA A 39 -1.66 -2.36 6.45
CA ALA A 39 -2.69 -3.39 6.40
C ALA A 39 -2.92 -3.97 7.81
N PRO A 40 -4.14 -4.42 8.13
CA PRO A 40 -4.45 -4.96 9.46
C PRO A 40 -3.73 -6.28 9.80
N THR A 41 -3.29 -7.03 8.79
CA THR A 41 -2.57 -8.30 8.95
C THR A 41 -1.28 -8.31 8.14
N GLY A 42 -0.25 -9.00 8.64
CA GLY A 42 1.02 -9.15 7.94
C GLY A 42 0.87 -9.83 6.58
N ILE A 43 -0.05 -10.79 6.45
CA ILE A 43 -0.35 -11.48 5.18
C ILE A 43 -0.94 -10.50 4.15
N ALA A 44 -1.83 -9.61 4.58
CA ALA A 44 -2.39 -8.59 3.69
C ALA A 44 -1.33 -7.56 3.26
N ALA A 45 -0.42 -7.19 4.16
CA ALA A 45 0.70 -6.31 3.84
C ALA A 45 1.68 -6.96 2.84
N PHE A 46 1.99 -8.24 3.04
CA PHE A 46 2.83 -9.04 2.13
C PHE A 46 2.21 -9.13 0.73
N ASN A 47 0.91 -9.43 0.64
CA ASN A 47 0.18 -9.49 -0.63
C ASN A 47 0.05 -8.12 -1.35
N ALA A 48 0.23 -7.01 -0.63
CA ALA A 48 0.26 -5.65 -1.20
C ALA A 48 1.68 -5.20 -1.59
N ASN A 49 2.65 -6.13 -1.56
CA ASN A 49 4.05 -5.89 -1.92
C ASN A 49 4.65 -4.72 -1.13
N SER A 50 4.28 -4.59 0.16
CA SER A 50 4.73 -3.51 1.03
C SER A 50 6.07 -3.87 1.67
N THR A 51 7.14 -3.21 1.23
CA THR A 51 8.50 -3.40 1.74
C THR A 51 8.70 -2.84 3.15
N TYR A 52 7.82 -1.93 3.61
CA TYR A 52 7.86 -1.33 4.94
C TYR A 52 6.55 -1.63 5.69
N ILE A 53 6.63 -2.54 6.65
CA ILE A 53 5.50 -2.88 7.52
C ILE A 53 5.45 -1.85 8.65
N ILE A 54 4.60 -0.82 8.55
CA ILE A 54 4.16 -0.10 9.76
C ILE A 54 3.03 -0.93 10.36
N SER A 55 3.39 -1.85 11.26
CA SER A 55 2.44 -2.64 12.05
C SER A 55 1.77 -1.72 13.06
N ALA A 56 0.67 -1.08 12.67
CA ALA A 56 -0.25 -0.47 13.62
C ALA A 56 -1.08 -1.58 14.29
N THR A 57 -0.47 -2.28 15.26
CA THR A 57 -1.21 -3.13 16.20
C THR A 57 -2.07 -2.23 17.06
N ASN A 58 -3.33 -2.09 16.70
CA ASN A 58 -4.34 -1.51 17.59
C ASN A 58 -4.61 -2.58 18.67
N ARG A 59 -3.82 -2.57 19.76
CA ARG A 59 -4.18 -3.27 20.99
C ARG A 59 -5.36 -2.50 21.58
N ALA A 60 -6.57 -3.05 21.40
CA ALA A 60 -7.67 -2.77 22.31
C ALA A 60 -7.45 -3.56 23.60
#